data_AF-A0A2T4D4I0-F1
#
_entry.id   AF-A0A2T4D4I0-F1
#
_cell.length_a   1.000
_cell.length_b   1.000
_cell.length_c   1.000
_cell.angle_alpha   90.00
_cell.angle_beta   90.00
_cell.angle_gamma   90.00
#
_symmetry.space_group_name_H-M   'P 1'
#
loop_
_entity.id
_entity.type
_entity.pdbx_description
1 polymer ?
#
loop_
_entity_poly.entity_id
_entity_poly.type
_entity_poly.pdbx_seq_one_letter_code
_entity_poly.pdbx_strand_id
1 'polypeptide(L)'
;TAYAVNPFKGSEDGMGWNFIYQIARFQKVIAITRENNRPHIEKYMEQTPDEVYNNIQFYYFDLPYWMRFWKKGGRGAMLYFWMWQFGIVHFIKKLNLKFDIAHNVNFHNDWTPSFLWKLNKPFVWGPVGHHPLIPKQYLRGRSSSFWLKDRMTWLVKKLFWNFSFSLKKTVKKADHVL
;
A
#
# COMPACT_ATOMS: atom_id res chain seq x y z
N THR A 1 -5.12 -2.64 -5.34
CA THR A 1 -3.73 -2.20 -5.51
C THR A 1 -2.92 -2.68 -4.33
N ALA A 2 -1.74 -3.21 -4.61
CA ALA A 2 -0.84 -3.78 -3.63
C ALA A 2 0.57 -3.23 -3.88
N TYR A 3 0.93 -2.14 -3.21
CA TYR A 3 2.20 -1.45 -3.42
C TYR A 3 3.45 -2.31 -3.12
N ALA A 4 3.37 -3.15 -2.09
CA ALA A 4 4.47 -3.98 -1.60
C ALA A 4 4.02 -5.44 -1.65
N VAL A 5 4.65 -6.21 -2.52
CA VAL A 5 4.33 -7.62 -2.76
C VAL A 5 5.63 -8.36 -2.92
N ASN A 6 5.92 -9.29 -2.01
CA ASN A 6 7.02 -10.22 -2.19
C ASN A 6 6.69 -11.54 -1.48
N PRO A 7 6.53 -12.64 -2.22
CA PRO A 7 6.19 -13.95 -1.63
C PRO A 7 7.32 -14.55 -0.78
N PHE A 8 8.57 -14.09 -0.94
CA PHE A 8 9.71 -14.56 -0.15
C PHE A 8 9.93 -13.76 1.14
N LYS A 9 9.10 -12.75 1.43
CA LYS A 9 9.28 -11.86 2.58
C LYS A 9 8.04 -11.87 3.48
N GLY A 10 8.24 -11.52 4.75
CA GLY A 10 7.15 -11.27 5.70
C GLY A 10 6.73 -9.80 5.76
N SER A 11 5.98 -9.44 6.80
CA SER A 11 5.50 -8.07 7.05
C SER A 11 4.65 -7.55 5.88
N GLU A 12 4.80 -6.28 5.53
CA GLU A 12 4.05 -5.58 4.49
C GLU A 12 4.07 -6.28 3.12
N ASP A 13 5.26 -6.73 2.68
CA ASP A 13 5.45 -7.39 1.39
C ASP A 13 4.74 -8.75 1.31
N GLY A 14 4.88 -9.55 2.37
CA GLY A 14 4.24 -10.87 2.47
C GLY A 14 2.74 -10.76 2.64
N MET A 15 2.27 -9.75 3.37
CA MET A 15 0.84 -9.50 3.53
C MET A 15 0.18 -9.15 2.18
N GLY A 16 0.82 -8.29 1.38
CA GLY A 16 0.33 -7.96 0.04
C GLY A 16 0.20 -9.20 -0.86
N TRP A 17 1.19 -10.10 -0.83
CA TRP A 17 1.12 -11.38 -1.53
C TRP A 17 -0.05 -12.26 -1.05
N ASN A 18 -0.17 -12.44 0.27
CA ASN A 18 -1.21 -13.28 0.85
C ASN A 18 -2.62 -12.73 0.58
N PHE A 19 -2.83 -11.41 0.63
CA PHE A 19 -4.12 -10.83 0.26
C PHE A 19 -4.50 -11.16 -1.19
N ILE A 20 -3.58 -10.95 -2.12
CA ILE A 20 -3.79 -11.27 -3.53
C ILE A 20 -4.14 -12.76 -3.68
N TYR A 21 -3.32 -13.64 -3.11
CA TYR A 21 -3.49 -15.08 -3.21
C TYR A 21 -4.82 -15.56 -2.60
N GLN A 22 -5.15 -15.10 -1.38
CA GLN A 22 -6.37 -15.54 -0.69
C GLN A 22 -7.65 -15.04 -1.38
N ILE A 23 -7.65 -13.83 -1.95
CA ILE A 23 -8.78 -13.35 -2.77
C ILE A 23 -8.87 -14.17 -4.06
N ALA A 24 -7.73 -14.48 -4.69
CA ALA A 24 -7.67 -15.23 -5.95
C ALA A 24 -8.21 -16.66 -5.85
N ARG A 25 -8.24 -17.25 -4.65
CA ARG A 25 -8.87 -18.56 -4.40
C ARG A 25 -10.37 -18.55 -4.66
N PHE A 26 -11.02 -17.38 -4.58
CA PHE A 26 -12.47 -17.28 -4.67
C PHE A 26 -12.94 -16.37 -5.80
N GLN A 27 -12.11 -15.44 -6.27
CA GLN A 27 -12.48 -14.40 -7.22
C GLN A 27 -11.34 -14.09 -8.19
N LYS A 28 -11.65 -13.47 -9.34
CA LYS A 28 -10.62 -12.94 -10.25
C LYS A 28 -10.01 -11.67 -9.66
N VAL A 29 -8.68 -11.58 -9.67
CA VAL A 29 -7.91 -10.50 -9.04
C VAL A 29 -7.09 -9.76 -10.10
N ILE A 30 -7.27 -8.45 -10.16
CA ILE A 30 -6.34 -7.56 -10.85
C ILE A 30 -5.38 -6.97 -9.82
N ALA A 31 -4.17 -7.51 -9.76
CA ALA A 31 -3.14 -7.12 -8.81
C ALA A 31 -2.22 -6.07 -9.44
N ILE A 32 -2.34 -4.81 -9.02
CA ILE A 32 -1.44 -3.74 -9.45
C ILE A 32 -0.41 -3.46 -8.38
N THR A 33 0.86 -3.69 -8.72
CA THR A 33 2.01 -3.54 -7.84
C THR A 33 3.16 -2.79 -8.52
N ARG A 34 4.28 -2.62 -7.81
CA ARG A 34 5.47 -1.96 -8.36
C ARG A 34 6.27 -2.88 -9.27
N GLU A 35 6.93 -2.28 -10.25
CA GLU A 35 7.78 -3.00 -11.22
C GLU A 35 8.90 -3.80 -10.55
N ASN A 36 9.50 -3.28 -9.47
CA ASN A 36 10.57 -3.97 -8.76
C ASN A 36 10.14 -5.27 -8.05
N ASN A 37 8.84 -5.50 -7.89
CA ASN A 37 8.30 -6.71 -7.27
C ASN A 37 8.16 -7.86 -8.29
N ARG A 38 8.08 -7.52 -9.59
CA ARG A 38 7.84 -8.47 -10.69
C ARG A 38 8.76 -9.69 -10.67
N PRO A 39 10.11 -9.54 -10.59
CA PRO A 39 11.00 -10.71 -10.67
C PRO A 39 10.80 -11.69 -9.51
N HIS A 40 10.41 -11.19 -8.33
CA HIS A 40 10.16 -12.03 -7.17
C HIS A 40 8.83 -12.78 -7.28
N ILE A 41 7.80 -12.12 -7.82
CA ILE A 41 6.49 -12.74 -8.05
C ILE A 41 6.61 -13.85 -9.10
N GLU A 42 7.19 -13.52 -10.26
CA GLU A 42 7.33 -14.47 -11.37
C GLU A 42 8.17 -15.69 -10.96
N LYS A 43 9.32 -15.46 -10.29
CA LYS A 43 10.16 -16.55 -9.77
C LYS A 43 9.40 -17.47 -8.81
N TYR A 44 8.62 -16.90 -7.89
CA TYR A 44 7.88 -17.72 -6.92
C TYR A 44 6.78 -18.55 -7.60
N MET A 45 6.04 -17.94 -8.53
CA MET A 45 4.98 -18.63 -9.28
C MET A 45 5.53 -19.76 -10.14
N GLU A 46 6.72 -19.59 -10.71
CA GLU A 46 7.43 -20.64 -11.45
C GLU A 46 7.92 -21.77 -10.53
N GLN A 47 8.47 -21.42 -9.36
CA GLN A 47 8.98 -22.41 -8.40
C GLN A 47 7.88 -23.17 -7.65
N THR A 48 6.70 -22.57 -7.50
CA THR A 48 5.55 -23.15 -6.79
C THR A 48 4.29 -22.99 -7.64
N PRO A 49 4.13 -23.79 -8.72
CA PRO A 49 2.97 -23.70 -9.60
C PRO A 49 1.67 -24.00 -8.85
N ASP A 50 0.64 -23.20 -9.13
CA ASP A 50 -0.69 -23.33 -8.52
C ASP A 50 -1.76 -22.82 -9.50
N GLU A 51 -2.89 -23.52 -9.58
CA GLU A 51 -4.02 -23.13 -10.44
C GLU A 51 -4.64 -21.79 -10.02
N VAL A 52 -4.51 -21.41 -8.73
CA VAL A 52 -5.00 -20.13 -8.20
C VAL A 52 -4.43 -18.95 -8.99
N TYR A 53 -3.21 -19.08 -9.54
CA TYR A 53 -2.59 -18.01 -10.31
C TYR A 53 -3.34 -17.68 -11.61
N ASN A 54 -4.13 -18.60 -12.17
CA ASN A 54 -4.97 -18.35 -13.34
C ASN A 54 -6.05 -17.30 -13.07
N ASN A 55 -6.39 -17.08 -11.80
CA ASN A 55 -7.32 -16.03 -11.37
C ASN A 55 -6.64 -14.68 -11.16
N ILE A 56 -5.32 -14.57 -11.31
CA ILE A 56 -4.56 -13.36 -11.01
C ILE A 56 -4.01 -12.74 -12.29
N GLN A 57 -4.33 -11.48 -12.51
CA GLN A 57 -3.71 -10.65 -13.53
C GLN A 57 -2.85 -9.57 -12.88
N PHE A 58 -1.52 -9.69 -13.06
CA PHE A 58 -0.58 -8.70 -12.56
C PHE A 58 -0.37 -7.55 -13.54
N TYR A 59 -0.46 -6.34 -13.02
CA TYR A 59 0.02 -5.14 -13.68
C TYR A 59 1.08 -4.45 -12.83
N TYR A 60 2.07 -3.89 -13.50
CA TYR A 60 3.20 -3.25 -12.85
C TYR A 60 3.20 -1.77 -13.18
N PHE A 61 3.30 -0.93 -12.15
CA PHE A 61 3.30 0.51 -12.28
C PHE A 61 4.31 1.14 -11.33
N ASP A 62 5.27 1.87 -11.89
CA ASP A 62 6.12 2.80 -11.17
C ASP A 62 6.03 4.21 -11.78
N LEU A 63 6.29 5.22 -10.95
CA LEU A 63 6.48 6.59 -11.43
C LEU A 63 7.80 6.73 -12.21
N PRO A 64 7.89 7.71 -13.14
CA PRO A 64 9.12 8.03 -13.86
C PRO A 64 10.36 8.12 -12.95
N TYR A 65 11.53 7.76 -13.48
CA TYR A 65 12.77 7.68 -12.69
C TYR A 65 13.09 8.99 -11.93
N TRP A 66 12.89 10.14 -12.57
CA TRP A 66 13.10 11.47 -11.98
C TRP A 66 12.18 11.75 -10.77
N MET A 67 11.06 11.04 -10.63
CA MET A 67 10.16 11.13 -9.47
C MET A 67 10.56 10.20 -8.32
N ARG A 68 11.55 9.32 -8.53
CA ARG A 68 11.89 8.25 -7.57
C ARG A 68 13.37 8.12 -7.21
N PHE A 69 14.28 8.80 -7.91
CA PHE A 69 15.74 8.67 -7.68
C PHE A 69 16.17 9.00 -6.23
N TRP A 70 15.44 9.88 -5.54
CA TRP A 70 15.69 10.29 -4.15
C TRP A 70 15.23 9.27 -3.11
N LYS A 71 14.40 8.29 -3.52
CA LYS A 71 13.90 7.25 -2.61
C LYS A 71 14.97 6.19 -2.39
N LYS A 72 15.43 6.03 -1.14
CA LYS A 72 16.40 4.99 -0.75
C LYS A 72 16.00 4.32 0.56
N GLY A 73 15.72 3.02 0.52
CA GLY A 73 15.22 2.27 1.67
C GLY A 73 13.91 2.87 2.21
N GLY A 74 13.84 3.07 3.53
CA GLY A 74 12.70 3.74 4.18
C GLY A 74 12.65 5.27 3.96
N ARG A 75 13.75 5.90 3.51
CA ARG A 75 13.76 7.35 3.27
C ARG A 75 12.91 7.66 2.04
N GLY A 76 11.92 8.50 2.24
CA GLY A 76 11.04 8.95 1.16
C GLY A 76 9.94 7.95 0.76
N ALA A 77 9.86 6.80 1.41
CA ALA A 77 8.89 5.77 1.07
C ALA A 77 7.44 6.27 1.15
N MET A 78 7.10 7.05 2.18
CA MET A 78 5.76 7.61 2.34
C MET A 78 5.41 8.64 1.26
N LEU A 79 6.31 9.59 0.98
CA LEU A 79 6.09 10.59 -0.06
C LEU A 79 5.95 9.92 -1.43
N TYR A 80 6.80 8.94 -1.72
CA TYR A 80 6.71 8.20 -2.97
C TYR A 80 5.41 7.39 -3.05
N PHE A 81 4.99 6.73 -1.96
CA PHE A 81 3.71 6.03 -1.92
C PHE A 81 2.54 6.98 -2.19
N TRP A 82 2.56 8.17 -1.61
CA TRP A 82 1.54 9.19 -1.86
C TRP A 82 1.47 9.60 -3.34
N MET A 83 2.62 9.85 -3.96
CA MET A 83 2.70 10.15 -5.40
C MET A 83 2.24 8.96 -6.25
N TRP A 84 2.60 7.75 -5.85
CA TRP A 84 2.22 6.51 -6.52
C TRP A 84 0.69 6.28 -6.45
N GLN A 85 0.07 6.52 -5.29
CA GLN A 85 -1.39 6.45 -5.11
C GLN A 85 -2.13 7.47 -5.99
N PHE A 86 -1.52 8.62 -6.28
CA PHE A 86 -2.10 9.56 -7.22
C PHE A 86 -1.97 9.06 -8.67
N GLY A 87 -0.77 8.60 -9.06
CA GLY A 87 -0.49 8.12 -10.41
C GLY A 87 -1.27 6.86 -10.80
N ILE A 88 -1.49 5.95 -9.86
CA ILE A 88 -2.14 4.66 -10.14
C ILE A 88 -3.59 4.82 -10.60
N VAL A 89 -4.30 5.85 -10.13
CA VAL A 89 -5.67 6.13 -10.58
C VAL A 89 -5.69 6.44 -12.08
N HIS A 90 -4.74 7.26 -12.55
CA HIS A 90 -4.61 7.56 -13.97
C HIS A 90 -4.20 6.33 -14.77
N PHE A 91 -3.26 5.53 -14.25
CA PHE A 91 -2.82 4.29 -14.87
C PHE A 91 -3.98 3.29 -15.07
N ILE A 92 -4.78 3.05 -14.03
CA ILE A 92 -5.95 2.16 -14.10
C ILE A 92 -6.95 2.65 -15.15
N LYS A 93 -7.24 3.95 -15.16
CA LYS A 93 -8.17 4.55 -16.14
C LYS A 93 -7.64 4.42 -17.57
N LYS A 94 -6.35 4.64 -17.79
CA LYS A 94 -5.70 4.51 -19.11
C LYS A 94 -5.78 3.08 -19.65
N LEU A 95 -5.63 2.08 -18.78
CA LEU A 95 -5.76 0.67 -19.16
C LEU A 95 -7.22 0.22 -19.39
N ASN A 96 -8.21 1.05 -19.04
CA ASN A 96 -9.64 0.73 -19.15
C ASN A 96 -10.02 -0.62 -18.51
N LEU A 97 -9.39 -0.93 -17.37
CA LEU A 97 -9.59 -2.19 -16.66
C LEU A 97 -11.04 -2.31 -16.18
N LYS A 98 -11.62 -3.50 -16.33
CA LYS A 98 -12.96 -3.82 -15.84
C LYS A 98 -12.84 -4.57 -14.51
N PHE A 99 -13.44 -4.00 -13.47
CA PHE A 99 -13.48 -4.57 -12.13
C PHE A 99 -14.69 -4.01 -11.37
N ASP A 100 -15.10 -4.73 -10.35
CA ASP A 100 -16.27 -4.41 -9.54
C ASP A 100 -15.91 -3.67 -8.27
N ILE A 101 -14.78 -4.02 -7.64
CA ILE A 101 -14.34 -3.48 -6.35
C ILE A 101 -12.89 -3.03 -6.45
N ALA A 102 -12.58 -1.85 -5.90
CA ALA A 102 -11.23 -1.35 -5.72
C ALA A 102 -10.78 -1.54 -4.28
N HIS A 103 -9.67 -2.23 -4.06
CA HIS A 103 -9.12 -2.47 -2.73
C HIS A 103 -7.71 -1.90 -2.60
N ASN A 104 -7.42 -1.11 -1.56
CA ASN A 104 -6.05 -0.72 -1.21
C ASN A 104 -5.53 -1.56 -0.04
N VAL A 105 -4.68 -2.57 -0.33
CA VAL A 105 -4.22 -3.58 0.64
C VAL A 105 -2.85 -3.32 1.24
N ASN A 106 -2.18 -2.21 0.92
CA ASN A 106 -0.86 -1.90 1.46
C ASN A 106 -0.82 -0.50 2.08
N PHE A 107 0.23 -0.28 2.88
CA PHE A 107 0.39 0.80 3.84
C PHE A 107 -0.69 0.74 4.91
N HIS A 108 -0.56 -0.24 5.81
CA HIS A 108 -1.51 -0.53 6.89
C HIS A 108 -1.55 0.53 7.99
N ASN A 109 -1.82 1.77 7.63
CA ASN A 109 -1.86 2.87 8.56
C ASN A 109 -3.04 3.79 8.29
N ASP A 110 -3.46 4.47 9.34
CA ASP A 110 -4.64 5.34 9.36
C ASP A 110 -4.35 6.79 8.94
N TRP A 111 -3.14 7.10 8.48
CA TRP A 111 -2.72 8.47 8.17
C TRP A 111 -2.24 8.64 6.72
N THR A 112 -2.12 7.57 5.93
CA THR A 112 -1.86 7.65 4.49
C THR A 112 -3.17 7.62 3.69
N PRO A 113 -3.43 8.64 2.85
CA PRO A 113 -4.63 8.66 2.03
C PRO A 113 -4.52 7.65 0.87
N SER A 114 -5.67 7.21 0.39
CA SER A 114 -5.83 6.51 -0.88
C SER A 114 -6.75 7.29 -1.81
N PHE A 115 -6.51 7.17 -3.12
CA PHE A 115 -7.28 7.85 -4.15
C PHE A 115 -8.11 6.91 -5.01
N LEU A 116 -8.19 5.61 -4.67
CA LEU A 116 -8.93 4.63 -5.47
C LEU A 116 -10.43 4.92 -5.56
N TRP A 117 -11.01 5.62 -4.58
CA TRP A 117 -12.39 6.11 -4.65
C TRP A 117 -12.68 6.97 -5.90
N LYS A 118 -11.66 7.56 -6.54
CA LYS A 118 -11.80 8.31 -7.81
C LYS A 118 -12.07 7.42 -9.02
N LEU A 119 -12.06 6.10 -8.86
CA LEU A 119 -12.40 5.13 -9.89
C LEU A 119 -13.92 4.93 -10.01
N ASN A 120 -14.72 5.54 -9.13
CA ASN A 120 -16.19 5.43 -9.11
C ASN A 120 -16.67 3.96 -9.02
N LYS A 121 -15.98 3.19 -8.16
CA LYS A 121 -16.29 1.81 -7.82
C LYS A 121 -16.31 1.67 -6.30
N PRO A 122 -17.04 0.70 -5.75
CA PRO A 122 -16.93 0.32 -4.35
C PRO A 122 -15.46 0.24 -3.91
N PHE A 123 -15.12 0.99 -2.86
CA PHE A 123 -13.75 1.17 -2.40
C PHE A 123 -13.57 0.59 -1.00
N VAL A 124 -12.70 -0.42 -0.92
CA VAL A 124 -12.23 -1.02 0.33
C VAL A 124 -10.87 -0.44 0.69
N TRP A 125 -10.77 0.18 1.87
CA TRP A 125 -9.53 0.73 2.39
C TRP A 125 -8.98 -0.13 3.52
N GLY A 126 -7.80 -0.72 3.35
CA GLY A 126 -7.11 -1.41 4.43
C GLY A 126 -6.67 -2.83 4.09
N PRO A 127 -6.04 -3.51 5.06
CA PRO A 127 -6.23 -3.28 6.50
C PRO A 127 -5.59 -2.01 7.06
N VAL A 128 -6.20 -1.38 8.07
CA VAL A 128 -5.77 -0.10 8.65
C VAL A 128 -5.32 -0.28 10.10
N GLY A 129 -4.08 0.11 10.40
CA GLY A 129 -3.52 0.09 11.76
C GLY A 129 -3.22 1.48 12.33
N HIS A 130 -3.73 1.80 13.52
CA HIS A 130 -3.53 3.11 14.17
C HIS A 130 -2.06 3.42 14.53
N HIS A 131 -1.29 2.38 14.90
CA HIS A 131 0.11 2.51 15.33
C HIS A 131 0.30 3.62 16.40
N PRO A 132 -0.15 3.39 17.65
CA PRO A 132 -0.16 4.42 18.68
C PRO A 132 1.24 4.91 19.04
N LEU A 133 1.29 6.06 19.70
CA LEU A 133 2.51 6.60 20.27
C LEU A 133 3.17 5.60 21.22
N ILE A 134 4.47 5.33 21.07
CA ILE A 134 5.16 4.41 21.97
C ILE A 134 5.22 5.02 23.38
N PRO A 135 4.71 4.31 24.41
CA PRO A 135 4.79 4.77 25.80
C PRO A 135 6.24 4.99 26.23
N LYS A 136 6.49 6.07 26.98
CA LYS A 136 7.84 6.50 27.39
C LYS A 136 8.65 5.40 28.09
N GLN A 137 7.98 4.52 28.84
CA GLN A 137 8.62 3.40 29.53
C GLN A 137 9.34 2.43 28.59
N TYR A 138 8.81 2.18 27.39
CA TYR A 138 9.41 1.29 26.38
C TYR A 138 10.55 1.96 25.58
N LEU A 139 10.76 3.26 25.79
CA LEU A 139 11.84 4.02 25.17
C LEU A 139 13.04 4.23 26.11
N ARG A 140 12.96 3.76 27.36
CA ARG A 140 14.07 3.82 28.31
C ARG A 140 15.27 3.03 27.75
N GLY A 141 16.46 3.62 27.80
CA GLY A 141 17.69 3.01 27.28
C GLY A 141 17.88 3.07 25.75
N ARG A 142 16.92 3.64 25.00
CA ARG A 142 17.11 3.92 23.56
C ARG A 142 17.80 5.27 23.35
N SER A 143 18.49 5.42 22.22
CA SER A 143 19.10 6.69 21.81
C SER A 143 18.06 7.81 21.71
N SER A 144 18.45 9.03 22.11
CA SER A 144 17.64 10.25 21.98
C SER A 144 17.18 10.50 20.54
N SER A 145 17.95 10.06 19.53
CA SER A 145 17.57 10.14 18.12
C SER A 145 16.33 9.30 17.81
N PHE A 146 16.22 8.10 18.39
CA PHE A 146 15.06 7.23 18.21
C PHE A 146 13.82 7.86 18.85
N TRP A 147 13.97 8.41 20.05
CA TRP A 147 12.89 9.11 20.73
C TRP A 147 12.38 10.30 19.90
N LEU A 148 13.28 11.14 19.38
CA LEU A 148 12.90 12.28 18.55
C LEU A 148 12.18 11.83 17.28
N LYS A 149 12.68 10.77 16.61
CA LYS A 149 12.05 10.22 15.41
C LYS A 149 10.61 9.73 15.68
N ASP A 150 10.38 9.04 16.79
CA ASP A 150 9.04 8.60 17.20
C ASP A 150 8.10 9.80 17.43
N ARG A 151 8.54 10.81 18.19
CA ARG A 151 7.73 12.00 18.46
C ARG A 151 7.43 12.82 17.20
N MET A 152 8.41 12.96 16.31
CA MET A 152 8.21 13.63 15.02
C MET A 152 7.23 12.85 14.15
N THR A 153 7.34 11.52 14.10
CA THR A 153 6.39 10.67 13.35
C THR A 153 4.98 10.83 13.87
N TRP A 154 4.79 10.87 15.20
CA TRP A 154 3.50 11.12 15.82
C TRP A 154 2.92 12.50 15.51
N LEU A 155 3.76 13.54 15.51
CA LEU A 155 3.34 14.87 15.09
C LEU A 155 2.84 14.86 13.65
N VAL A 156 3.56 14.22 12.73
CA VAL A 156 3.15 14.09 11.34
C VAL A 156 1.80 13.36 11.24
N LYS A 157 1.58 12.27 11.98
CA LYS A 157 0.27 11.59 12.03
C LYS A 157 -0.85 12.53 12.43
N LYS A 158 -0.65 13.29 13.52
CA LYS A 158 -1.63 14.30 13.98
C LYS A 158 -1.91 15.34 12.91
N LEU A 159 -0.90 15.81 12.19
CA LEU A 159 -1.09 16.76 11.10
C LEU A 159 -1.93 16.15 9.98
N PHE A 160 -1.67 14.89 9.61
CA PHE A 160 -2.46 14.19 8.60
C PHE A 160 -3.92 14.00 9.05
N TRP A 161 -4.18 13.53 10.27
CA TRP A 161 -5.56 13.35 10.76
C TRP A 161 -6.36 14.66 10.79
N ASN A 162 -5.74 15.74 11.25
CA ASN A 162 -6.45 17.01 11.46
C ASN A 162 -6.57 17.84 10.17
N PHE A 163 -5.53 17.83 9.32
CA PHE A 163 -5.42 18.79 8.21
C PHE A 163 -5.40 18.13 6.82
N SER A 164 -5.16 16.82 6.70
CA SER A 164 -5.16 16.17 5.38
C SER A 164 -6.57 16.04 4.81
N PHE A 165 -6.90 16.94 3.89
CA PHE A 165 -8.14 16.86 3.12
C PHE A 165 -8.26 15.56 2.32
N SER A 166 -7.13 15.07 1.78
CA SER A 166 -7.07 13.81 1.04
C SER A 166 -7.43 12.63 1.94
N LEU A 167 -6.93 12.60 3.18
CA LEU A 167 -7.24 11.52 4.12
C LEU A 167 -8.71 11.56 4.55
N LYS A 168 -9.23 12.74 4.89
CA LYS A 168 -10.65 12.92 5.20
C LYS A 168 -11.55 12.45 4.05
N LYS A 169 -11.15 12.71 2.79
CA LYS A 169 -11.84 12.19 1.61
C LYS A 169 -11.74 10.67 1.49
N THR A 170 -10.58 10.07 1.73
CA THR A 170 -10.41 8.61 1.75
C THR A 170 -11.37 7.98 2.73
N VAL A 171 -11.42 8.47 3.98
CA VAL A 171 -12.33 7.95 5.02
C VAL A 171 -13.80 8.11 4.60
N LYS A 172 -14.20 9.30 4.14
CA LYS A 172 -15.60 9.59 3.75
C LYS A 172 -16.06 8.80 2.51
N LYS A 173 -15.14 8.38 1.65
CA LYS A 173 -15.43 7.71 0.38
C LYS A 173 -15.10 6.22 0.38
N ALA A 174 -14.57 5.68 1.47
CA ALA A 174 -14.43 4.25 1.65
C ALA A 174 -15.80 3.66 1.94
N ASP A 175 -16.22 2.71 1.12
CA ASP A 175 -17.44 1.93 1.35
C ASP A 175 -17.21 0.88 2.45
N HIS A 176 -15.96 0.44 2.61
CA HIS A 176 -15.55 -0.45 3.69
C HIS A 176 -14.12 -0.14 4.16
N VAL A 177 -13.87 -0.28 5.46
CA VAL A 177 -12.55 -0.14 6.06
C VAL A 177 -12.21 -1.43 6.80
N LEU A 178 -11.09 -2.05 6.42
CA LEU A 178 -10.54 -3.26 7.04
C LEU A 178 -9.53 -2.94 8.14
#